data_AF-A0A963J4Q0-F1
#
_entry.id   AF-A0A963J4Q0-F1
#
_cell.length_a   1.000
_cell.length_b   1.000
_cell.length_c   1.000
_cell.angle_alpha   90.00
_cell.angle_beta   90.00
_cell.angle_gamma   90.00
#
_symmetry.space_group_name_H-M   'P 1'
#
loop_
_entity.id
_entity.type
_entity.pdbx_description
1 polymer ?
#
loop_
_entity_poly.entity_id
_entity_poly.type
_entity_poly.pdbx_seq_one_letter_code
_entity_poly.pdbx_strand_id
1 'polypeptide(L)'
;MKNRPLALAGRALIASVLVAFGSLAVAPATAQSSLPTLGDGGDITASAERRLGDGIIRHLYRDPDYIDDPVLMEYVQTLWQALLAAARERGELSPELDERFAWEVLLGRDRTVNAFALPGGYLGVHLGLLGVV
;
A
#
# COMPACT_ATOMS: atom_id res chain seq x y z
N MET A 1 -8.81 65.09 12.29
CA MET A 1 -8.45 63.77 12.89
C MET A 1 -8.93 62.67 11.95
N LYS A 2 -8.16 61.59 11.86
CA LYS A 2 -8.12 60.59 10.77
C LYS A 2 -9.39 59.74 10.61
N ASN A 3 -10.05 59.81 9.45
CA ASN A 3 -11.11 58.88 9.05
C ASN A 3 -10.45 57.61 8.47
N ARG A 4 -10.05 56.67 9.34
CA ARG A 4 -9.42 55.40 8.98
C ARG A 4 -10.31 54.13 8.94
N PRO A 5 -11.61 54.11 9.31
CA PRO A 5 -12.31 52.83 9.48
C PRO A 5 -12.75 52.19 8.15
N LEU A 6 -13.10 52.98 7.12
CA LEU A 6 -13.57 52.46 5.82
C LEU A 6 -12.45 51.75 5.03
N ALA A 7 -11.21 52.21 5.14
CA ALA A 7 -10.08 51.59 4.45
C ALA A 7 -9.69 50.22 5.05
N LEU A 8 -9.94 50.02 6.36
CA LEU A 8 -9.72 48.75 7.05
C LEU A 8 -10.82 47.74 6.72
N ALA A 9 -12.09 48.19 6.67
CA ALA A 9 -13.22 47.35 6.27
C ALA A 9 -13.12 46.86 4.81
N GLY A 10 -12.70 47.72 3.88
CA GLY A 10 -12.45 47.33 2.49
C GLY A 10 -11.31 46.32 2.34
N ARG A 11 -10.23 46.48 3.13
CA ARG A 11 -9.11 45.52 3.16
C ARG A 11 -9.50 44.17 3.76
N ALA A 12 -10.34 44.17 4.80
CA ALA A 12 -10.86 42.94 5.40
C ALA A 12 -11.77 42.18 4.42
N LEU A 13 -12.64 42.88 3.69
CA LEU A 13 -13.51 42.27 2.68
C LEU A 13 -12.69 41.63 1.54
N ILE A 14 -11.65 42.31 1.06
CA ILE A 14 -10.75 41.79 0.02
C ILE A 14 -9.98 40.56 0.52
N ALA A 15 -9.50 40.58 1.77
CA ALA A 15 -8.82 39.43 2.38
C ALA A 15 -9.76 38.22 2.52
N SER A 16 -11.02 38.42 2.93
CA SER A 16 -12.02 37.35 3.02
C SER A 16 -12.38 36.76 1.65
N VAL A 17 -12.45 37.58 0.60
CA VAL A 17 -12.69 37.11 -0.78
C VAL A 17 -11.49 36.32 -1.31
N LEU A 18 -10.26 36.77 -1.04
CA LEU A 18 -9.04 36.06 -1.44
C LEU A 18 -8.87 34.72 -0.72
N VAL A 19 -9.23 34.64 0.57
CA VAL A 19 -9.21 33.39 1.34
C VAL A 19 -10.29 32.42 0.85
N ALA A 20 -11.49 32.91 0.51
CA ALA A 20 -12.57 32.08 -0.01
C ALA A 20 -12.32 31.56 -1.44
N PHE A 21 -11.59 32.30 -2.28
CA PHE A 21 -11.21 31.86 -3.62
C PHE A 21 -9.92 31.04 -3.65
N GLY A 22 -9.00 31.25 -2.71
CA GLY A 22 -7.72 30.53 -2.63
C GLY A 22 -7.85 29.06 -2.22
N SER A 23 -8.93 28.67 -1.54
CA SER A 23 -9.17 27.30 -1.08
C SER A 23 -9.71 26.34 -2.16
N LEU A 24 -10.01 26.83 -3.37
CA LEU A 24 -10.46 26.00 -4.50
C LEU A 24 -9.31 25.47 -5.37
N ALA A 25 -8.06 25.85 -5.10
CA ALA A 25 -6.89 25.42 -5.86
C ALA A 25 -6.13 24.27 -5.16
N VAL A 26 -6.82 23.20 -4.77
CA VAL A 26 -6.15 21.92 -4.50
C VAL A 26 -5.92 21.27 -5.85
N ALA A 27 -4.68 21.35 -6.33
CA ALA A 27 -4.28 20.60 -7.51
C ALA A 27 -4.49 19.09 -7.24
N PRO A 28 -5.12 18.32 -8.15
CA PRO A 28 -5.23 16.89 -7.97
C PRO A 28 -3.81 16.31 -7.93
N ALA A 29 -3.46 15.66 -6.82
CA ALA A 29 -2.23 14.89 -6.74
C ALA A 29 -2.37 13.70 -7.69
N THR A 30 -1.76 13.80 -8.87
CA THR A 30 -1.68 12.68 -9.81
C THR A 30 -0.68 11.68 -9.26
N ALA A 31 -1.17 10.58 -8.69
CA ALA A 31 -0.33 9.45 -8.34
C ALA A 31 0.37 8.96 -9.61
N GLN A 32 1.69 8.98 -9.63
CA GLN A 32 2.50 8.55 -10.77
C GLN A 32 2.55 7.00 -10.77
N SER A 33 1.46 6.36 -11.20
CA SER A 33 1.25 4.91 -11.12
C SER A 33 1.92 4.13 -12.25
N SER A 34 3.09 4.55 -12.71
CA SER A 34 3.85 3.80 -13.72
C SER A 34 4.86 2.92 -13.01
N LEU A 35 4.38 2.03 -12.13
CA LEU A 35 5.22 0.94 -11.65
C LEU A 35 5.58 0.09 -12.88
N PRO A 36 6.87 -0.25 -13.08
CA PRO A 36 7.26 -1.17 -14.14
C PRO A 36 6.41 -2.44 -14.05
N THR A 37 5.89 -2.92 -15.18
CA THR A 37 5.24 -4.23 -15.22
C THR A 37 6.29 -5.27 -14.81
N LEU A 38 6.11 -5.90 -13.65
CA LEU A 38 7.00 -6.91 -13.09
C LEU A 38 6.84 -8.24 -13.85
N GLY A 39 7.08 -8.23 -15.16
CA GLY A 39 6.97 -9.40 -16.04
C GLY A 39 5.54 -9.94 -16.19
N ASP A 40 5.24 -10.48 -17.38
CA ASP A 40 4.15 -11.44 -17.52
C ASP A 40 4.72 -12.82 -17.13
N GLY A 41 4.00 -13.58 -16.30
CA GLY A 41 4.44 -14.86 -15.74
C GLY A 41 4.52 -15.97 -16.80
N GLY A 42 5.41 -15.81 -17.77
CA GLY A 42 5.57 -16.72 -18.90
C GLY A 42 6.45 -17.90 -18.51
N ASP A 43 5.79 -19.03 -18.19
CA ASP A 43 6.19 -20.43 -18.47
C ASP A 43 5.54 -21.43 -17.48
N ILE A 44 4.96 -20.95 -16.37
CA ILE A 44 4.36 -21.77 -15.32
C ILE A 44 2.85 -21.51 -15.19
N THR A 45 2.04 -22.56 -14.98
CA THR A 45 0.60 -22.39 -14.72
C THR A 45 0.37 -21.87 -13.30
N ALA A 46 -0.70 -21.10 -13.06
CA ALA A 46 -1.03 -20.58 -11.73
C ALA A 46 -1.10 -21.69 -10.64
N SER A 47 -1.58 -22.88 -11.01
CA SER A 47 -1.63 -24.05 -10.13
C SER A 47 -0.24 -24.62 -9.79
N ALA A 48 0.68 -24.61 -10.76
CA ALA A 48 2.05 -25.07 -10.55
C ALA A 48 2.83 -24.05 -9.72
N GLU A 49 2.61 -22.76 -9.96
CA GLU A 49 3.15 -21.67 -9.16
C GLU A 49 2.69 -21.76 -7.71
N ARG A 50 1.38 -21.98 -7.49
CA ARG A 50 0.80 -22.21 -6.17
C ARG A 50 1.47 -23.36 -5.42
N ARG A 51 1.65 -24.51 -6.08
CA ARG A 51 2.31 -25.69 -5.49
C ARG A 51 3.76 -25.41 -5.12
N LEU A 52 4.47 -24.65 -5.95
CA LEU A 52 5.84 -24.25 -5.67
C LEU A 52 5.91 -23.32 -4.45
N GLY A 53 5.00 -22.34 -4.38
CA GLY A 53 4.80 -21.47 -3.22
C GLY A 53 4.57 -22.25 -1.93
N ASP A 54 3.64 -23.22 -1.95
CA ASP A 54 3.33 -24.07 -0.79
C ASP A 54 4.55 -24.88 -0.30
N GLY A 55 5.47 -25.22 -1.21
CA GLY A 55 6.73 -25.86 -0.88
C GLY A 55 7.69 -24.91 -0.16
N ILE A 56 7.87 -23.70 -0.69
CA ILE A 56 8.76 -22.67 -0.11
C ILE A 56 8.23 -22.22 1.25
N ILE A 57 6.93 -21.95 1.36
CA ILE A 57 6.34 -21.37 2.57
C ILE A 57 6.48 -22.29 3.78
N ARG A 58 6.41 -23.59 3.56
CA ARG A 58 6.59 -24.59 4.62
C ARG A 58 8.00 -24.59 5.20
N HIS A 59 8.99 -24.10 4.46
CA HIS A 59 10.34 -23.89 4.99
C HIS A 59 10.42 -22.58 5.77
N LEU A 60 9.81 -21.50 5.25
CA LEU A 60 9.76 -20.20 5.94
C LEU A 60 9.06 -20.28 7.30
N TYR A 61 7.96 -21.01 7.42
CA TYR A 61 7.27 -21.21 8.72
C TYR A 61 8.12 -21.94 9.77
N ARG A 62 9.21 -22.61 9.36
CA ARG A 62 10.16 -23.26 10.27
C ARG A 62 11.42 -22.45 10.51
N ASP A 63 11.55 -21.32 9.83
CA ASP A 63 12.70 -20.45 9.98
C ASP A 63 12.67 -19.78 11.37
N PRO A 64 13.78 -19.75 12.12
CA PRO A 64 13.86 -19.04 13.39
C PRO A 64 13.49 -17.54 13.32
N ASP A 65 13.64 -16.92 12.15
CA ASP A 65 13.32 -15.52 11.92
C ASP A 65 11.84 -15.27 11.64
N TYR A 66 11.01 -16.31 11.47
CA TYR A 66 9.56 -16.17 11.40
C TYR A 66 9.00 -15.61 12.71
N ILE A 67 8.05 -14.68 12.59
CA ILE A 67 7.34 -14.06 13.71
C ILE A 67 5.85 -14.35 13.62
N ASP A 68 5.33 -14.88 14.72
CA ASP A 68 3.91 -15.11 14.96
C ASP A 68 3.40 -14.17 16.06
N ASP A 69 3.38 -12.87 15.77
CA ASP A 69 2.84 -11.85 16.66
C ASP A 69 1.47 -11.39 16.15
N PRO A 70 0.37 -11.67 16.87
CA PRO A 70 -0.97 -11.39 16.38
C PRO A 70 -1.26 -9.89 16.21
N VAL A 71 -0.63 -9.03 17.02
CA VAL A 71 -0.86 -7.58 16.96
C VAL A 71 -0.17 -6.99 15.74
N LEU A 72 1.08 -7.37 15.50
CA LEU A 72 1.80 -6.95 14.29
C LEU A 72 1.14 -7.50 13.03
N MET A 73 0.67 -8.75 13.09
CA MET A 73 -0.04 -9.36 11.98
C MET A 73 -1.34 -8.63 11.67
N GLU A 74 -2.15 -8.27 12.67
CA GLU A 74 -3.38 -7.50 12.47
C GLU A 74 -3.13 -6.15 11.78
N TYR A 75 -2.08 -5.43 12.21
CA TYR A 75 -1.69 -4.18 11.59
C TYR A 75 -1.35 -4.34 10.10
N VAL A 76 -0.48 -5.30 9.79
CA VAL A 76 -0.07 -5.57 8.40
C VAL A 76 -1.25 -6.07 7.58
N GLN A 77 -2.09 -6.92 8.16
CA GLN A 77 -3.26 -7.47 7.50
C GLN A 77 -4.27 -6.39 7.12
N THR A 78 -4.47 -5.38 7.98
CA THR A 78 -5.35 -4.24 7.70
C THR A 78 -4.90 -3.48 6.46
N LEU A 79 -3.60 -3.18 6.35
CA LEU A 79 -3.03 -2.51 5.18
C LEU A 79 -3.14 -3.40 3.93
N TRP A 80 -2.79 -4.67 4.06
CA TRP A 80 -2.81 -5.62 2.96
C TRP A 80 -4.21 -5.81 2.37
N GLN A 81 -5.25 -5.93 3.22
CA GLN A 81 -6.63 -6.07 2.74
C GLN A 81 -7.10 -4.84 1.96
N ALA A 82 -6.73 -3.64 2.39
CA ALA A 82 -7.05 -2.41 1.65
C ALA A 82 -6.37 -2.38 0.26
N LEU A 83 -5.12 -2.82 0.18
CA LEU A 83 -4.37 -2.92 -1.09
C LEU A 83 -5.00 -3.97 -2.03
N LEU A 84 -5.32 -5.14 -1.51
CA LEU A 84 -5.92 -6.24 -2.27
C LEU A 84 -7.32 -5.86 -2.79
N ALA A 85 -8.14 -5.21 -1.97
CA ALA A 85 -9.45 -4.70 -2.38
C ALA A 85 -9.31 -3.68 -3.52
N ALA A 86 -8.38 -2.74 -3.40
CA ALA A 86 -8.15 -1.74 -4.45
C ALA A 86 -7.62 -2.37 -5.75
N ALA A 87 -6.79 -3.41 -5.68
CA ALA A 87 -6.32 -4.14 -6.86
C ALA A 87 -7.47 -4.89 -7.58
N ARG A 88 -8.41 -5.47 -6.82
CA ARG A 88 -9.63 -6.08 -7.37
C ARG A 88 -10.50 -5.05 -8.08
N GLU A 89 -10.73 -3.90 -7.46
CA GLU A 89 -11.52 -2.81 -8.04
C GLU A 89 -10.91 -2.27 -9.34
N ARG A 90 -9.58 -2.22 -9.43
CA ARG A 90 -8.86 -1.80 -10.65
C ARG A 90 -8.79 -2.89 -11.73
N GLY A 91 -9.24 -4.11 -11.45
CA GLY A 91 -9.18 -5.23 -12.38
C GLY A 91 -7.75 -5.74 -12.63
N GLU A 92 -6.83 -5.47 -11.71
CA GLU A 92 -5.43 -5.93 -11.78
C GLU A 92 -5.30 -7.42 -11.43
N LEU A 93 -6.31 -7.97 -10.75
CA LEU A 93 -6.41 -9.37 -10.37
C LEU A 93 -7.40 -10.09 -11.30
N SER A 94 -6.89 -11.01 -12.12
CA SER A 94 -7.77 -11.91 -12.86
C SER A 94 -8.52 -12.85 -11.90
N PRO A 95 -9.75 -13.30 -12.23
CA PRO A 95 -10.50 -14.21 -11.36
C PRO A 95 -9.75 -15.52 -11.06
N GLU A 96 -8.95 -16.00 -12.02
CA GLU A 96 -8.12 -17.18 -11.82
C GLU A 96 -7.02 -16.95 -10.78
N LEU A 97 -6.33 -15.82 -10.82
CA LEU A 97 -5.29 -15.51 -9.83
C LEU A 97 -5.87 -15.26 -8.44
N ASP A 98 -6.99 -14.56 -8.36
CA ASP A 98 -7.66 -14.26 -7.08
C ASP A 98 -8.09 -15.53 -6.35
N GLU A 99 -8.55 -16.55 -7.08
CA GLU A 99 -8.95 -17.84 -6.50
C GLU A 99 -7.78 -18.79 -6.21
N ARG A 100 -6.72 -18.76 -7.03
CA ARG A 100 -5.63 -19.75 -6.97
C ARG A 100 -4.53 -19.40 -5.99
N PHE A 101 -4.26 -18.11 -5.77
CA PHE A 101 -3.17 -17.65 -4.91
C PHE A 101 -3.61 -17.49 -3.45
N ALA A 102 -2.68 -17.55 -2.50
CA ALA A 102 -3.01 -17.40 -1.06
C ALA A 102 -3.39 -15.97 -0.72
N TRP A 103 -2.61 -15.03 -1.24
CA TRP A 103 -2.58 -13.64 -0.77
C TRP A 103 -2.29 -13.54 0.74
N GLU A 104 -1.35 -14.36 1.22
CA GLU A 104 -0.94 -14.44 2.63
C GLU A 104 0.36 -13.68 2.88
N VAL A 105 0.44 -12.98 4.01
CA VAL A 105 1.61 -12.20 4.42
C VAL A 105 2.27 -12.84 5.63
N LEU A 106 3.59 -12.92 5.62
CA LEU A 106 4.42 -13.42 6.70
C LEU A 106 5.32 -12.31 7.23
N LEU A 107 5.61 -12.37 8.52
CA LEU A 107 6.48 -11.43 9.20
C LEU A 107 7.83 -12.08 9.51
N GLY A 108 8.92 -11.40 9.14
CA GLY A 108 10.29 -11.80 9.45
C GLY A 108 10.95 -10.83 10.42
N ARG A 109 11.71 -11.34 11.39
CA ARG A 109 12.39 -10.57 12.46
C ARG A 109 13.50 -9.64 11.95
N ASP A 110 13.93 -9.80 10.71
CA ASP A 110 15.04 -9.04 10.15
C ASP A 110 14.81 -7.51 10.26
N ARG A 111 15.88 -6.81 10.65
CA ARG A 111 15.93 -5.36 10.85
C ARG A 111 16.21 -4.61 9.55
N THR A 112 16.51 -5.31 8.46
CA THR A 112 16.65 -4.70 7.13
C THR A 112 15.29 -4.24 6.59
N VAL A 113 15.33 -3.16 5.81
CA VAL A 113 14.13 -2.62 5.14
C VAL A 113 13.91 -3.43 3.86
N ASN A 114 13.05 -4.44 3.93
CA ASN A 114 12.78 -5.32 2.80
C ASN A 114 11.36 -5.90 2.85
N ALA A 115 10.81 -6.17 1.67
CA ALA A 115 9.63 -6.98 1.46
C ALA A 115 9.77 -7.75 0.14
N PHE A 116 9.23 -8.96 0.10
CA PHE A 116 9.34 -9.83 -1.07
C PHE A 116 8.03 -10.55 -1.34
N ALA A 117 7.82 -10.95 -2.59
CA ALA A 117 6.72 -11.81 -2.99
C ALA A 117 7.28 -13.15 -3.45
N LEU A 118 6.61 -14.22 -3.04
CA LEU A 118 6.90 -15.59 -3.43
C LEU A 118 5.83 -16.11 -4.39
N PRO A 119 6.18 -17.09 -5.22
CA PRO A 119 5.24 -17.79 -6.09
C PRO A 119 3.96 -18.22 -5.36
N GLY A 120 2.80 -18.09 -6.02
CA GLY A 120 1.53 -18.54 -5.46
C GLY A 120 0.88 -17.58 -4.46
N GLY A 121 1.31 -16.31 -4.47
CA GLY A 121 0.72 -15.22 -3.69
C GLY A 121 1.06 -15.25 -2.20
N TYR A 122 2.25 -15.71 -1.85
CA TYR A 122 2.78 -15.52 -0.50
C TYR A 122 3.67 -14.28 -0.48
N LEU A 123 3.63 -13.49 0.59
CA LEU A 123 4.40 -12.27 0.73
C LEU A 123 5.16 -12.31 2.05
N GLY A 124 6.38 -11.76 2.07
CA GLY A 124 7.19 -11.61 3.27
C GLY A 124 7.50 -10.15 3.54
N VAL A 125 7.37 -9.73 4.79
CA VAL A 125 7.67 -8.38 5.26
C VAL A 125 8.66 -8.46 6.42
N HIS A 126 9.77 -7.75 6.32
CA HIS A 126 10.74 -7.64 7.41
C HIS A 126 10.29 -6.59 8.41
N LEU A 127 10.51 -6.82 9.71
CA LEU A 127 10.21 -5.83 10.76
C LEU A 127 10.97 -4.51 10.56
N GLY A 128 12.15 -4.56 9.95
CA GLY A 128 12.88 -3.36 9.55
C GLY A 128 12.07 -2.44 8.64
N LEU A 129 11.22 -2.98 7.76
CA LEU A 129 10.30 -2.18 6.94
C LEU A 129 9.21 -1.52 7.78
N LEU A 130 8.61 -2.25 8.74
CA LEU A 130 7.58 -1.70 9.62
C LEU A 130 8.09 -0.57 10.51
N GLY A 131 9.37 -0.61 10.90
CA GLY A 131 9.99 0.41 11.75
C GLY A 131 10.36 1.72 11.04
N VAL A 132 10.19 1.81 9.71
CA VAL A 132 10.51 3.01 8.91
C VAL A 132 9.28 3.85 8.60
N VAL A 133 8.08 3.27 8.69
CA VAL A 133 6.80 3.92 8.40
C VAL A 133 6.24 4.56 9.67
#